data_AF-A0A3R7GIZ1-F1
#
_entry.id   AF-A0A3R7GIZ1-F1
#
_cell.length_a   1.000
_cell.length_b   1.000
_cell.length_c   1.000
_cell.angle_alpha   90.00
_cell.angle_beta   90.00
_cell.angle_gamma   90.00
#
_symmetry.space_group_name_H-M   'P 1'
#
loop_
_entity.id
_entity.type
_entity.pdbx_description
1 polymer ?
#
loop_
_entity_poly.entity_id
_entity_poly.type
_entity_poly.pdbx_seq_one_letter_code
_entity_poly.pdbx_strand_id
1 'polypeptide(L)'
;MADQPPSPPTPTTDTQVPADDDRFLTTTTQLARTVEDTLGVSLEPSTLENLLLELDRQEYVEWVTVTRTGDYVWDLSESPDRIADAVAEAVVARIDEWLAAQTGAQDGSA
;
A
#
# COMPACT_ATOMS: atom_id res chain seq x y z
N MET A 1 -28.57 -52.02 24.61
CA MET A 1 -27.44 -51.26 25.16
C MET A 1 -26.72 -50.67 23.96
N ALA A 2 -26.90 -49.38 23.69
CA ALA A 2 -26.22 -48.70 22.59
C ALA A 2 -25.30 -47.65 23.21
N ASP A 3 -23.99 -47.88 23.08
CA ASP A 3 -22.92 -46.94 23.41
C ASP A 3 -22.94 -45.78 22.40
N GLN A 4 -23.51 -44.63 22.81
CA GLN A 4 -23.38 -43.40 22.06
C GLN A 4 -22.15 -42.64 22.58
N PRO A 5 -21.17 -42.28 21.72
CA PRO A 5 -20.02 -41.49 22.14
C PRO A 5 -20.43 -40.05 22.48
N PRO A 6 -19.72 -39.37 23.40
CA PRO A 6 -20.04 -38.00 23.79
C PRO A 6 -19.81 -37.04 22.60
N SER A 7 -20.72 -36.07 22.46
CA SER A 7 -20.61 -35.00 21.45
C SER A 7 -19.36 -34.14 21.69
N PRO A 8 -18.68 -33.68 20.62
CA PRO A 8 -17.53 -32.81 20.76
C PRO A 8 -17.95 -31.45 21.35
N PRO A 9 -17.03 -30.75 22.05
CA PRO A 9 -17.32 -29.42 22.58
C PRO A 9 -17.63 -28.46 21.45
N THR A 10 -18.66 -27.64 21.65
CA THR A 10 -19.01 -26.53 20.78
C THR A 10 -17.82 -25.56 20.75
N PRO A 11 -17.31 -25.13 19.57
CA PRO A 11 -16.24 -24.16 19.52
C PRO A 11 -16.72 -22.85 20.18
N THR A 12 -16.01 -22.46 21.23
CA THR A 12 -16.22 -21.25 21.99
C THR A 12 -16.05 -20.04 21.07
N THR A 13 -17.11 -19.24 21.02
CA THR A 13 -17.16 -17.79 20.81
C THR A 13 -16.12 -17.21 19.86
N ASP A 14 -16.62 -16.91 18.67
CA ASP A 14 -16.14 -15.89 17.75
C ASP A 14 -15.58 -14.69 18.54
N THR A 15 -14.26 -14.62 18.66
CA THR A 15 -13.59 -13.38 19.04
C THR A 15 -13.89 -12.43 17.89
N GLN A 16 -14.90 -11.57 18.05
CA GLN A 16 -15.09 -10.42 17.19
C GLN A 16 -13.79 -9.60 17.25
N VAL A 17 -12.92 -9.83 16.27
CA VAL A 17 -11.91 -8.87 15.88
C VAL A 17 -12.71 -7.62 15.52
N PRO A 18 -12.44 -6.45 16.14
CA PRO A 18 -13.08 -5.22 15.68
C PRO A 18 -12.77 -5.10 14.20
N ALA A 19 -13.82 -5.07 13.37
CA ALA A 19 -13.68 -4.70 11.99
C ALA A 19 -13.26 -3.23 11.99
N ASP A 20 -11.96 -2.98 11.80
CA ASP A 20 -11.50 -1.68 11.33
C ASP A 20 -12.07 -1.50 9.92
N ASP A 21 -13.31 -1.01 9.84
CA ASP A 21 -14.01 -0.75 8.58
C ASP A 21 -13.31 0.33 7.74
N ASP A 22 -12.41 1.11 8.35
CA ASP A 22 -11.65 2.17 7.69
C ASP A 22 -10.31 1.67 7.11
N ARG A 23 -9.90 0.43 7.38
CA ARG A 23 -8.62 -0.10 6.87
C ARG A 23 -8.75 -0.68 5.47
N PHE A 24 -8.02 -0.11 4.51
CA PHE A 24 -7.88 -0.67 3.17
C PHE A 24 -6.74 -1.69 3.12
N LEU A 25 -7.05 -2.94 3.43
CA LEU A 25 -6.10 -4.06 3.35
C LEU A 25 -6.15 -4.74 1.99
N THR A 26 -4.99 -4.94 1.36
CA THR A 26 -4.86 -5.68 0.10
C THR A 26 -3.62 -6.55 0.09
N THR A 27 -3.66 -7.68 -0.63
CA THR A 27 -2.45 -8.45 -0.90
C THR A 27 -1.67 -7.94 -2.12
N THR A 28 -0.40 -8.31 -2.27
CA THR A 28 0.39 -7.99 -3.49
C THR A 28 -0.31 -8.52 -4.74
N THR A 29 -0.82 -9.77 -4.69
CA THR A 29 -1.54 -10.37 -5.82
C THR A 29 -2.83 -9.63 -6.17
N GLN A 30 -3.59 -9.21 -5.15
CA GLN A 30 -4.83 -8.44 -5.36
C GLN A 30 -4.53 -7.08 -5.98
N LEU A 31 -3.53 -6.39 -5.45
CA LEU A 31 -3.11 -5.09 -5.97
C LEU A 31 -2.59 -5.18 -7.41
N ALA A 32 -1.79 -6.20 -7.74
CA ALA A 32 -1.33 -6.46 -9.11
C ALA A 32 -2.50 -6.56 -10.10
N ARG A 33 -3.53 -7.33 -9.73
CA ARG A 33 -4.73 -7.49 -10.55
C ARG A 33 -5.49 -6.17 -10.70
N THR A 34 -5.66 -5.43 -9.61
CA THR A 34 -6.34 -4.11 -9.66
C THR A 34 -5.59 -3.12 -10.55
N VAL A 35 -4.26 -3.10 -10.50
CA VAL A 35 -3.42 -2.27 -11.38
C VAL A 35 -3.59 -2.69 -12.84
N GLU A 36 -3.55 -3.98 -13.13
CA GLU A 36 -3.75 -4.51 -14.49
C GLU A 36 -5.15 -4.18 -15.03
N ASP A 37 -6.19 -4.38 -14.22
CA ASP A 37 -7.58 -4.09 -14.59
C ASP A 37 -7.81 -2.58 -14.83
N THR A 38 -7.14 -1.73 -14.06
CA THR A 38 -7.36 -0.26 -14.11
C THR A 38 -6.52 0.41 -15.20
N LEU A 39 -5.26 -0.01 -15.37
CA LEU A 39 -4.30 0.64 -16.26
C LEU A 39 -4.02 -0.15 -17.54
N GLY A 40 -4.46 -1.40 -17.63
CA GLY A 40 -4.15 -2.30 -18.74
C GLY A 40 -2.68 -2.73 -18.78
N VAL A 41 -1.95 -2.57 -17.68
CA VAL A 41 -0.52 -2.89 -17.56
C VAL A 41 -0.31 -4.03 -16.58
N SER A 42 0.27 -5.12 -17.06
CA SER A 42 0.69 -6.22 -16.21
C SER A 42 2.09 -5.95 -15.67
N LEU A 43 2.22 -5.93 -14.35
CA LEU A 43 3.51 -5.84 -13.66
C LEU A 43 4.00 -7.24 -13.33
N GLU A 44 5.29 -7.48 -13.54
CA GLU A 44 5.89 -8.73 -13.09
C GLU A 44 5.82 -8.79 -11.54
N PRO A 45 5.40 -9.92 -10.95
CA PRO A 45 5.11 -10.00 -9.51
C PRO A 45 6.26 -9.54 -8.61
N SER A 46 7.50 -9.94 -8.92
CA SER A 46 8.66 -9.54 -8.11
C SER A 46 8.99 -8.05 -8.24
N THR A 47 8.67 -7.44 -9.39
CA THR A 47 8.83 -6.00 -9.61
C THR A 47 7.86 -5.20 -8.75
N LEU A 48 6.58 -5.61 -8.70
CA LEU A 48 5.59 -4.94 -7.85
C LEU A 48 5.93 -5.13 -6.36
N GLU A 49 6.31 -6.34 -5.95
CA GLU A 49 6.69 -6.59 -4.56
C GLU A 49 7.89 -5.72 -4.12
N ASN A 50 8.93 -5.64 -4.95
CA ASN A 50 10.09 -4.78 -4.67
C ASN A 50 9.70 -3.29 -4.60
N LEU A 51 8.78 -2.84 -5.46
CA LEU A 51 8.27 -1.48 -5.41
C LEU A 51 7.54 -1.20 -4.09
N LEU A 52 6.64 -2.10 -3.66
CA LEU A 52 5.89 -1.94 -2.41
C LEU A 52 6.81 -1.97 -1.19
N LEU A 53 7.83 -2.82 -1.18
CA LEU A 53 8.84 -2.84 -0.12
C LEU A 53 9.64 -1.54 -0.05
N GLU A 54 9.94 -0.92 -1.18
CA GLU A 54 10.61 0.38 -1.17
C GLU A 54 9.67 1.50 -0.73
N LEU A 55 8.40 1.47 -1.16
CA LEU A 55 7.40 2.43 -0.70
C LEU A 55 7.15 2.32 0.80
N ASP A 56 7.19 1.11 1.37
CA ASP A 56 7.09 0.87 2.81
C ASP A 56 8.27 1.47 3.58
N ARG A 57 9.50 1.34 3.06
CA ARG A 57 10.68 1.98 3.66
C ARG A 57 10.62 3.50 3.68
N GLN A 58 9.88 4.09 2.75
CA GLN A 58 9.63 5.52 2.68
C GLN A 58 8.31 5.92 3.37
N GLU A 59 7.68 4.99 4.10
CA GLU A 59 6.45 5.19 4.86
C GLU A 59 5.21 5.53 4.00
N TYR A 60 5.22 5.24 2.69
CA TYR A 60 4.07 5.51 1.80
C TYR A 60 3.00 4.42 1.81
N VAL A 61 3.38 3.18 2.06
CA VAL A 61 2.48 2.05 2.28
C VAL A 61 2.91 1.36 3.56
N GLU A 62 2.05 0.55 4.18
CA GLU A 62 2.40 -0.15 5.40
C GLU A 62 2.30 -1.67 5.21
N TRP A 63 3.41 -2.37 5.39
CA TRP A 63 3.40 -3.82 5.48
C TRP A 63 2.78 -4.27 6.81
N VAL A 64 1.72 -5.09 6.74
CA VAL A 64 1.01 -5.58 7.92
C VAL A 64 1.46 -6.99 8.31
N THR A 65 1.47 -7.91 7.35
CA THR A 65 1.74 -9.33 7.60
C THR A 65 1.96 -10.11 6.30
N VAL A 66 2.19 -11.42 6.41
CA VAL A 66 2.21 -12.36 5.28
C VAL A 66 1.12 -13.40 5.48
N THR A 67 0.33 -13.65 4.44
CA THR A 67 -0.70 -14.69 4.43
C THR A 67 -0.09 -16.09 4.59
N ARG A 68 -0.91 -17.09 4.94
CA ARG A 68 -0.46 -18.49 5.03
C ARG A 68 0.14 -19.03 3.71
N THR A 69 -0.28 -18.49 2.57
CA THR A 69 0.22 -18.86 1.24
C THR A 69 1.47 -18.09 0.81
N GLY A 70 1.97 -17.17 1.64
CA GLY A 70 3.19 -16.41 1.38
C GLY A 70 2.99 -15.07 0.67
N ASP A 71 1.75 -14.62 0.48
CA ASP A 71 1.46 -13.30 -0.12
C ASP A 71 1.52 -12.21 0.95
N TYR A 72 2.19 -11.08 0.65
CA TYR A 72 2.28 -9.93 1.56
C TYR A 72 0.94 -9.21 1.63
N VAL A 73 0.60 -8.72 2.82
CA VAL A 73 -0.59 -7.90 3.09
C VAL A 73 -0.15 -6.49 3.41
N TRP A 74 -0.76 -5.53 2.73
CA TRP A 74 -0.48 -4.10 2.82
C TRP A 74 -1.72 -3.36 3.33
N ASP A 75 -1.50 -2.39 4.21
CA ASP A 75 -2.47 -1.37 4.56
C ASP A 75 -2.19 -0.13 3.71
N LEU A 76 -3.18 0.26 2.90
CA LEU A 76 -3.10 1.42 2.01
C LEU A 76 -4.03 2.56 2.43
N SER A 77 -4.54 2.54 3.67
CA SER A 77 -5.56 3.51 4.12
C SER A 77 -5.04 4.95 4.04
N GLU A 78 -3.82 5.17 4.50
CA GLU A 78 -3.16 6.49 4.52
C GLU A 78 -2.33 6.74 3.25
N SER A 79 -2.17 5.74 2.38
CA SER A 79 -1.30 5.83 1.20
C SER A 79 -1.69 6.94 0.22
N PRO A 80 -2.98 7.17 -0.11
CA PRO A 80 -3.37 8.24 -1.01
C PRO A 80 -2.88 9.61 -0.55
N ASP A 81 -3.06 9.93 0.74
CA ASP A 81 -2.68 11.22 1.31
C ASP A 81 -1.16 11.38 1.36
N ARG A 82 -0.44 10.35 1.85
CA ARG A 82 1.03 10.38 1.92
C ARG A 82 1.69 10.51 0.54
N ILE A 83 1.16 9.80 -0.47
CA ILE A 83 1.64 9.90 -1.84
C ILE A 83 1.31 11.28 -2.43
N ALA A 84 0.11 11.81 -2.19
CA ALA A 84 -0.29 13.13 -2.67
C ALA A 84 0.61 14.24 -2.10
N ASP A 85 0.92 14.19 -0.80
CA ASP A 85 1.82 15.14 -0.15
C ASP A 85 3.23 15.10 -0.75
N ALA A 86 3.80 13.91 -0.94
CA ALA A 86 5.12 13.75 -1.55
C ALA A 86 5.17 14.26 -3.00
N VAL A 87 4.12 13.99 -3.79
CA VAL A 87 4.02 14.51 -5.16
C VAL A 87 3.90 16.05 -5.13
N ALA A 88 3.10 16.61 -4.23
CA ALA A 88 2.96 18.06 -4.09
C ALA A 88 4.29 18.72 -3.72
N GLU A 89 5.03 18.17 -2.76
CA GLU A 89 6.35 18.66 -2.37
C GLU A 89 7.33 18.64 -3.55
N ALA A 90 7.39 17.53 -4.28
CA ALA A 90 8.26 17.40 -5.46
C ALA A 90 7.91 18.41 -6.56
N VAL A 91 6.62 18.66 -6.80
CA VAL A 91 6.16 19.65 -7.78
C VAL A 91 6.54 21.06 -7.35
N VAL A 92 6.34 21.42 -6.08
CA VAL A 92 6.72 22.73 -5.54
C VAL A 92 8.22 22.95 -5.67
N ALA A 93 9.03 21.99 -5.23
CA ALA A 93 10.49 22.05 -5.35
C ALA A 93 10.91 22.26 -6.81
N ARG A 94 10.26 21.55 -7.74
CA ARG A 94 10.57 21.66 -9.17
C ARG A 94 10.22 23.03 -9.76
N ILE A 95 9.15 23.66 -9.28
CA ILE A 95 8.74 25.02 -9.68
C ILE A 95 9.73 26.04 -9.11
N ASP A 96 10.14 25.90 -7.85
CA ASP A 96 11.11 26.78 -7.22
C ASP A 96 12.46 26.75 -7.94
N GLU A 97 12.95 25.55 -8.29
CA GLU A 97 14.16 25.38 -9.11
C GLU A 97 14.05 26.08 -10.47
N TRP A 98 12.88 25.99 -11.12
CA TRP A 98 12.63 26.63 -12.41
C TRP A 98 12.61 28.15 -12.30
N LEU A 99 11.97 28.70 -11.26
CA LEU A 99 11.93 30.14 -11.00
C LEU A 99 13.32 30.69 -10.66
N ALA A 100 14.09 29.96 -9.85
CA ALA A 100 15.47 30.33 -9.51
C ALA A 100 16.36 30.39 -10.76
N ALA A 101 16.21 29.43 -11.68
CA ALA A 101 16.95 29.41 -12.94
C ALA A 101 16.60 30.60 -13.87
N GLN A 102 15.33 31.05 -13.90
CA GLN A 102 14.94 32.23 -14.69
C GLN A 102 15.45 33.53 -14.09
N THR A 103 15.41 33.65 -12.77
CA THR A 103 15.80 34.89 -12.07
C THR A 103 17.32 35.07 -12.13
N GLY A 104 18.10 33.99 -11.94
CA GLY A 104 19.55 34.02 -12.10
C GLY A 104 20.02 34.31 -13.53
N ALA A 105 19.22 33.98 -14.55
CA ALA A 105 19.51 34.31 -15.94
C ALA A 105 19.29 35.80 -16.28
N GLN A 106 18.48 36.52 -15.51
CA GLN A 106 18.22 37.96 -15.70
C GLN A 106 19.34 38.82 -15.08
N ASP A 107 19.94 38.40 -13.96
CA ASP A 107 21.02 39.14 -13.27
C ASP A 107 22.41 38.99 -13.93
N GLY A 108 22.57 38.07 -14.89
CA GLY A 108 23.84 37.80 -15.59
C GLY A 108 24.05 38.54 -16.91
N SER A 109 23.17 39.46 -17.30
CA SER A 109 23.18 40.12 -18.61
C SER A 109 23.57 41.62 -18.59
N ALA A 110 24.29 42.07 -17.54
CA ALA A 110 24.80 43.45 -17.41
C ALA A 110 26.26 43.60 -17.89
#